data_AF-A0A5D0UJS0-F1
#
_entry.id   AF-A0A5D0UJS0-F1
#
_cell.length_a   1.000
_cell.length_b   1.000
_cell.length_c   1.000
_cell.angle_alpha   90.00
_cell.angle_beta   90.00
_cell.angle_gamma   90.00
#
_symmetry.space_group_name_H-M   'P 1'
#
loop_
_entity.id
_entity.type
_entity.pdbx_description
1 polymer ?
#
loop_
_entity_poly.entity_id
_entity_poly.type
_entity_poly.pdbx_seq_one_letter_code
_entity_poly.pdbx_strand_id
1 'polypeptide(L)'
;MSRAGWYGVRCVFRWVHEGRQVYEENVTVWRAGDFGEAIEKAEAGAFEYAAGCDGQYLEFAQAYFIGEDKVIGEGAEVFSLMRESELGERDYVTRYFDTGDERQGNVFLS
;
A
#
# COMPACT_ATOMS: atom_id res chain seq x y z
N MET A 1 20.71 1.86 -1.39
CA MET A 1 21.44 0.64 -0.97
C MET A 1 20.79 -0.53 -1.70
N SER A 2 21.56 -1.31 -2.45
CA SER A 2 21.04 -2.51 -3.11
C SER A 2 20.89 -3.64 -2.09
N ARG A 3 19.75 -4.33 -2.11
CA ARG A 3 19.47 -5.41 -1.17
C ARG A 3 18.44 -6.37 -1.76
N ALA A 4 18.91 -7.38 -2.48
CA ALA A 4 18.02 -8.32 -3.14
C ALA A 4 17.17 -9.10 -2.12
N GLY A 5 15.86 -9.13 -2.32
CA GLY A 5 14.95 -9.76 -1.37
C GLY A 5 13.48 -9.47 -1.67
N TRP A 6 12.66 -9.61 -0.64
CA TRP A 6 11.26 -9.26 -0.66
C TRP A 6 11.05 -7.82 -0.19
N TYR A 7 10.15 -7.14 -0.90
CA TYR A 7 9.76 -5.78 -0.64
C TYR A 7 8.24 -5.71 -0.59
N GLY A 8 7.69 -5.10 0.46
CA GLY A 8 6.30 -4.66 0.44
C GLY A 8 6.25 -3.22 -0.08
N VAL A 9 5.32 -2.93 -0.97
CA VAL A 9 5.18 -1.60 -1.56
C VAL A 9 3.75 -1.13 -1.38
N ARG A 10 3.59 -0.03 -0.63
CA ARG A 10 2.32 0.66 -0.47
C ARG A 10 2.10 1.63 -1.62
N CYS A 11 0.99 1.48 -2.33
CA CYS A 11 0.53 2.39 -3.36
C CYS A 11 -0.82 3.03 -2.97
N VAL A 12 -1.11 4.22 -3.52
CA VAL A 12 -2.38 4.92 -3.28
C VAL A 12 -3.16 5.08 -4.57
N PHE A 13 -4.45 4.79 -4.50
CA PHE A 13 -5.38 4.85 -5.60
C PHE A 13 -6.55 5.77 -5.28
N ARG A 14 -7.18 6.31 -6.33
CA ARG A 14 -8.47 6.98 -6.27
C ARG A 14 -9.47 6.25 -7.16
N TRP A 15 -10.62 5.95 -6.58
CA TRP A 15 -11.76 5.34 -7.23
C TRP A 15 -12.95 6.30 -7.23
N VAL A 16 -13.81 6.17 -8.24
CA VAL A 16 -15.13 6.82 -8.25
C VAL A 16 -16.18 5.72 -8.14
N HIS A 17 -16.90 5.68 -7.03
CA HIS A 17 -17.96 4.70 -6.80
C HIS A 17 -19.25 5.43 -6.41
N GLU A 18 -20.31 5.25 -7.18
CA GLU A 18 -21.61 5.92 -6.98
C GLU A 18 -21.49 7.45 -6.83
N GLY A 19 -20.58 8.07 -7.61
CA GLY A 19 -20.33 9.51 -7.55
C GLY A 19 -19.51 9.99 -6.35
N ARG A 20 -19.04 9.10 -5.48
CA ARG A 20 -18.16 9.40 -4.34
C ARG A 20 -16.71 9.05 -4.66
N GLN A 21 -15.79 9.87 -4.18
CA GLN A 21 -14.35 9.58 -4.22
C GLN A 21 -14.01 8.60 -3.10
N VAL A 22 -13.30 7.54 -3.42
CA VAL A 22 -12.77 6.56 -2.46
C VAL A 22 -11.28 6.44 -2.68
N TYR A 23 -10.50 6.51 -1.60
CA TYR A 23 -9.05 6.34 -1.66
C TYR A 23 -8.69 4.98 -1.08
N GLU A 24 -7.84 4.24 -1.79
CA GLU A 24 -7.34 2.95 -1.34
C GLU A 24 -5.84 3.05 -1.10
N GLU A 25 -5.40 2.57 0.07
CA GLU A 25 -4.01 2.25 0.35
C GLU A 25 -3.83 0.74 0.21
N ASN A 26 -3.09 0.31 -0.81
CA ASN A 26 -2.86 -1.11 -1.08
C ASN A 26 -1.38 -1.46 -0.88
N VAL A 27 -1.09 -2.59 -0.25
CA VAL A 27 0.29 -3.10 -0.11
C VAL A 27 0.44 -4.37 -0.91
N THR A 28 1.36 -4.35 -1.88
CA THR A 28 1.74 -5.51 -2.69
C THR A 28 3.15 -5.98 -2.35
N VAL A 29 3.46 -7.25 -2.57
CA VAL A 29 4.77 -7.82 -2.24
C VAL A 29 5.50 -8.27 -3.49
N TRP A 30 6.75 -7.82 -3.63
CA TRP A 30 7.57 -8.01 -4.82
C TRP A 30 8.94 -8.55 -4.45
N ARG A 31 9.47 -9.42 -5.31
CA ARG A 31 10.88 -9.77 -5.27
C ARG A 31 11.67 -8.83 -6.18
N ALA A 32 12.69 -8.18 -5.64
CA ALA A 32 13.49 -7.17 -6.35
C ALA A 32 14.94 -7.16 -5.85
N GLY A 33 15.85 -6.61 -6.64
CA GLY A 33 17.27 -6.40 -6.32
C GLY A 33 17.53 -5.17 -5.43
N ASP A 34 16.62 -4.19 -5.47
CA ASP A 34 16.65 -3.00 -4.64
C ASP A 34 15.25 -2.36 -4.51
N PHE A 35 15.19 -1.23 -3.77
CA PHE A 35 13.97 -0.45 -3.58
C PHE A 35 13.43 0.14 -4.90
N GLY A 36 14.30 0.53 -5.83
CA GLY A 36 13.88 1.15 -7.10
C GLY A 36 13.16 0.13 -7.97
N GLU A 37 13.76 -1.04 -8.16
CA GLU A 37 13.12 -2.12 -8.91
C GLU A 37 11.81 -2.59 -8.25
N ALA A 38 11.74 -2.60 -6.91
CA ALA A 38 10.50 -2.92 -6.19
C ALA A 38 9.40 -1.89 -6.48
N ILE A 39 9.73 -0.60 -6.47
CA ILE A 39 8.81 0.49 -6.80
C ILE A 39 8.37 0.36 -8.25
N GLU A 40 9.29 0.25 -9.21
CA GLU A 40 8.96 0.12 -10.65
C GLU A 40 7.98 -1.03 -10.91
N LYS A 41 8.20 -2.19 -10.29
CA LYS A 41 7.29 -3.34 -10.37
C LYS A 41 5.91 -3.05 -9.79
N ALA A 42 5.87 -2.43 -8.61
CA ALA A 42 4.63 -2.08 -7.94
C ALA A 42 3.83 -1.03 -8.72
N GLU A 43 4.50 -0.03 -9.30
CA GLU A 43 3.87 1.01 -10.10
C GLU A 43 3.30 0.45 -11.40
N ALA A 44 4.04 -0.42 -12.10
CA ALA A 44 3.52 -1.11 -13.29
C ALA A 44 2.23 -1.88 -12.98
N GLY A 45 2.22 -2.67 -11.90
CA GLY A 45 1.03 -3.38 -11.45
C GLY A 45 -0.10 -2.44 -11.00
N ALA A 46 0.23 -1.31 -10.36
CA ALA A 46 -0.73 -0.31 -9.93
C ALA A 46 -1.42 0.38 -11.12
N PHE A 47 -0.68 0.75 -12.17
CA PHE A 47 -1.25 1.31 -13.39
C PHE A 47 -2.20 0.32 -14.07
N GLU A 48 -1.81 -0.95 -14.18
CA GLU A 48 -2.66 -2.01 -14.74
C GLU A 48 -3.93 -2.22 -13.91
N TYR A 49 -3.81 -2.28 -12.58
CA TYR A 49 -4.94 -2.44 -11.67
C TYR A 49 -5.93 -1.27 -11.74
N ALA A 50 -5.42 -0.04 -11.71
CA ALA A 50 -6.25 1.16 -11.82
C ALA A 50 -7.01 1.22 -13.15
N ALA A 51 -6.32 0.92 -14.26
CA ALA A 51 -6.91 0.93 -15.60
C ALA A 51 -8.01 -0.13 -15.76
N GLY A 52 -7.88 -1.30 -15.11
CA GLY A 52 -8.88 -2.36 -15.16
C GLY A 52 -10.18 -2.07 -14.40
N CYS A 53 -10.18 -1.08 -13.51
CA CYS A 53 -11.29 -0.77 -12.59
C CYS A 53 -11.77 0.69 -12.68
N ASP A 54 -11.52 1.38 -13.81
CA ASP A 54 -11.84 2.80 -14.02
C ASP A 54 -11.35 3.73 -12.89
N GLY A 55 -10.22 3.39 -12.28
CA GLY A 55 -9.58 4.17 -11.23
C GLY A 55 -8.35 4.92 -11.67
N GLN A 56 -7.69 5.56 -10.72
CA GLN A 56 -6.44 6.26 -10.92
C GLN A 56 -5.42 5.86 -9.85
N TYR A 57 -4.26 5.35 -10.28
CA TYR A 57 -3.07 5.29 -9.45
C TYR A 57 -2.52 6.72 -9.25
N LEU A 58 -2.21 7.11 -8.02
CA LEU A 58 -1.83 8.48 -7.65
C LEU A 58 -0.32 8.74 -7.67
N GLU A 59 0.47 7.91 -8.37
CA GLU A 59 1.92 8.08 -8.51
C GLU A 59 2.64 8.19 -7.15
N PHE A 60 2.12 7.46 -6.16
CA PHE A 60 2.70 7.37 -4.83
C PHE A 60 3.01 5.92 -4.50
N ALA A 61 4.28 5.62 -4.31
CA ALA A 61 4.79 4.32 -3.90
C ALA A 61 5.75 4.45 -2.71
N GLN A 62 5.60 3.58 -1.72
CA GLN A 62 6.49 3.48 -0.57
C GLN A 62 6.91 2.04 -0.33
N ALA A 63 8.19 1.77 -0.55
CA ALA A 63 8.76 0.43 -0.39
C ALA A 63 9.33 0.22 1.02
N TYR A 64 9.10 -0.99 1.55
CA TYR A 64 9.62 -1.52 2.81
C TYR A 64 10.38 -2.82 2.51
N PHE A 65 11.57 -2.98 3.08
CA PHE A 65 12.37 -4.18 2.89
C PHE A 65 12.00 -5.25 3.92
N ILE A 66 11.43 -6.37 3.44
CA ILE A 66 10.94 -7.46 4.28
C ILE A 66 12.09 -8.39 4.71
N GLY A 67 12.99 -8.72 3.79
CA GLY A 67 14.07 -9.66 4.05
C GLY A 67 14.61 -10.36 2.82
N GLU A 68 15.74 -11.05 2.98
CA GLU A 68 16.45 -11.76 1.90
C GLU A 68 15.99 -13.22 1.76
N ASP A 69 15.19 -13.69 2.72
CA ASP A 69 14.76 -15.08 2.79
C ASP A 69 14.02 -15.51 1.54
N LYS A 70 14.16 -16.80 1.20
CA LYS A 70 13.53 -17.35 0.00
C LYS A 70 12.00 -17.26 0.06
N VAL A 71 11.43 -17.35 1.27
CA VAL A 71 9.99 -17.38 1.54
C VAL A 71 9.69 -16.41 2.68
N ILE A 72 8.54 -15.74 2.60
CA ILE A 72 8.03 -14.88 3.66
C ILE A 72 7.37 -15.76 4.72
N GLY A 73 7.91 -15.73 5.93
CA GLY A 73 7.41 -16.53 7.05
C GLY A 73 6.15 -15.93 7.69
N GLU A 74 5.49 -16.73 8.52
CA GLU A 74 4.42 -16.26 9.40
C GLU A 74 4.95 -15.16 10.33
N GLY A 75 4.15 -14.10 10.50
CA GLY A 75 4.53 -12.95 11.34
C GLY A 75 5.56 -12.01 10.72
N ALA A 76 5.96 -12.22 9.46
CA ALA A 76 6.83 -11.27 8.77
C ALA A 76 6.12 -9.91 8.60
N GLU A 77 6.79 -8.84 9.02
CA GLU A 77 6.33 -7.48 8.73
C GLU A 77 6.46 -7.23 7.23
N VAL A 78 5.34 -6.96 6.57
CA VAL A 78 5.32 -6.69 5.12
C VAL A 78 5.35 -5.20 4.80
N PHE A 79 5.00 -4.35 5.76
CA PHE A 79 5.02 -2.90 5.63
C PHE A 79 5.07 -2.25 7.00
N SER A 80 5.76 -1.10 7.10
CA SER A 80 5.81 -0.29 8.31
C SER A 80 5.83 1.20 7.97
N LEU A 81 5.09 2.00 8.73
CA LEU A 81 5.11 3.46 8.65
C LEU A 81 5.22 4.05 10.05
N MET A 82 6.30 4.79 10.29
CA MET A 82 6.43 5.64 11.47
C MET A 82 6.11 7.09 11.09
N ARG A 83 5.36 7.78 11.95
CA ARG A 83 4.95 9.17 11.75
C ARG A 83 5.04 9.92 13.07
N GLU A 84 5.71 11.06 13.05
CA GLU A 84 5.68 12.00 14.17
C GLU A 84 4.32 12.70 14.23
N SER A 85 3.75 12.84 15.43
CA SER A 85 2.46 13.50 15.63
C SER A 85 2.39 14.14 17.01
N GLU A 86 1.74 15.30 17.09
CA GLU A 86 1.37 15.95 18.36
C GLU A 86 -0.01 15.49 18.87
N LEU A 87 -0.72 14.66 18.10
CA LEU A 87 -2.03 14.14 18.48
C LEU A 87 -1.91 13.12 19.62
N GLY A 88 -2.91 13.10 20.50
CA GLY A 88 -3.09 11.99 21.42
C GLY A 88 -3.44 10.68 20.70
N GLU A 89 -3.22 9.54 21.36
CA GLU A 89 -3.37 8.20 20.76
C GLU A 89 -4.72 7.96 20.07
N ARG A 90 -5.84 8.36 20.69
CA ARG A 90 -7.18 8.15 20.14
C ARG A 90 -7.44 9.06 18.95
N ASP A 91 -7.05 10.34 19.08
CA ASP A 91 -7.24 11.31 18.01
C ASP A 91 -6.40 10.94 16.78
N TYR A 92 -5.19 10.37 16.99
CA TYR A 92 -4.37 9.86 15.90
C TYR A 92 -5.04 8.71 15.15
N VAL A 93 -5.59 7.73 15.87
CA VAL A 93 -6.29 6.58 15.25
C VAL A 93 -7.51 7.05 14.48
N THR A 94 -8.39 7.85 15.10
CA THR A 94 -9.59 8.39 14.44
C THR A 94 -9.25 9.25 13.22
N ARG A 95 -8.14 10.00 13.28
CA ARG A 95 -7.77 10.93 12.21
C ARG A 95 -7.25 10.25 10.94
N TYR A 96 -6.69 9.04 11.06
CA TYR A 96 -5.96 8.41 9.95
C TYR A 96 -6.42 6.99 9.61
N PHE A 97 -7.10 6.28 10.50
CA PHE A 97 -7.37 4.84 10.31
C PHE A 97 -8.80 4.41 10.63
N ASP A 98 -9.44 5.02 11.63
CA ASP A 98 -10.79 4.65 12.09
C ASP A 98 -11.71 5.89 12.05
N THR A 99 -11.93 6.40 10.84
CA THR A 99 -12.77 7.57 10.58
C THR A 99 -14.25 7.22 10.60
N GLY A 100 -14.59 5.94 10.37
CA GLY A 100 -15.95 5.43 10.23
C GLY A 100 -16.43 5.33 8.79
N ASP A 101 -15.63 5.78 7.82
CA ASP A 101 -15.94 5.73 6.38
C ASP A 101 -15.13 4.66 5.62
N GLU A 102 -14.29 3.88 6.32
CA GLU A 102 -13.44 2.84 5.74
C GLU A 102 -14.25 1.68 5.14
N ARG A 103 -13.83 1.22 3.95
CA ARG A 103 -14.31 -0.02 3.33
C ARG A 103 -13.25 -1.10 3.52
N GLN A 104 -13.40 -1.94 4.53
CA GLN A 104 -12.40 -2.94 4.94
C GLN A 104 -12.98 -4.36 5.03
N GLY A 105 -12.13 -5.38 4.90
CA GLY A 105 -12.51 -6.79 4.93
C GLY A 105 -12.76 -7.36 3.53
N ASN A 106 -13.94 -7.92 3.28
CA ASN A 106 -14.32 -8.42 1.95
C ASN A 106 -14.74 -7.25 1.06
N VAL A 107 -13.77 -6.52 0.53
CA VAL A 107 -14.00 -5.42 -0.40
C VAL A 107 -14.05 -5.98 -1.82
N PHE A 108 -15.23 -6.40 -2.26
CA PHE A 108 -15.48 -6.57 -3.69
C PHE A 108 -16.01 -5.25 -4.22
N LEU A 109 -15.33 -4.68 -5.21
CA LEU A 109 -15.95 -3.70 -6.10
C LEU A 109 -16.94 -4.46 -7.00
N SER A 110 -18.07 -4.90 -6.44
CA SER A 110 -19.20 -5.43 -7.23
C SER A 110 -20.16 -4.30 -7.58
#